data_AF-A0A9W8CM45-F1
#
_entry.id   AF-A0A9W8CM45-F1
#
_cell.length_a   1.000
_cell.length_b   1.000
_cell.length_c   1.000
_cell.angle_alpha   90.00
_cell.angle_beta   90.00
_cell.angle_gamma   90.00
#
_symmetry.space_group_name_H-M   'P 1'
#
loop_
_entity.id
_entity.type
_entity.pdbx_description
1 polymer ?
#
loop_
_entity_poly.entity_id
_entity_poly.type
_entity_poly.pdbx_seq_one_letter_code
_entity_poly.pdbx_strand_id
1 'polypeptide(L)'
;MAIALTEFTAMSGFRPLAEIAGYLNSYPEFRALVPSAQRFQQAIGAGSVAEREALMALFAELMGADGDGVKEQLELLLARTRESGAEEDRLVRQLSSEYPGDVGVFCVFVLNVLELAPGEAFYMGPNDPHAYISGDCVECMATSDNVVRAGLTPKLRDVPVLLDMLTYEYGTPEAKLLRPAPVAGGTLIYDPPIEEFAVLCTRVAPSHTEELPAVDGPRVLIVADGRGSMAVCAESFALEPGTVFYIYPNSPVALSAAGGQPLVTYAAQCQA
;
A
#
# COMPACT_ATOMS: atom_id res chain seq x y z
N MET A 1 5.79 0.90 4.16
CA MET A 1 4.58 0.52 4.93
C MET A 1 3.63 1.68 4.91
N ALA A 2 2.33 1.45 4.78
CA ALA A 2 1.31 2.50 4.87
C ALA A 2 0.24 2.15 5.91
N ILE A 3 -0.19 3.15 6.67
CA ILE A 3 -1.25 3.07 7.68
C ILE A 3 -2.34 4.08 7.30
N ALA A 4 -3.56 3.61 7.08
CA ALA A 4 -4.67 4.45 6.62
C ALA A 4 -5.09 5.47 7.69
N LEU A 5 -5.22 6.74 7.30
CA LEU A 5 -5.80 7.81 8.11
C LEU A 5 -7.29 8.03 7.78
N THR A 6 -7.67 7.82 6.53
CA THR A 6 -9.06 7.80 6.03
C THR A 6 -9.39 6.41 5.48
N GLU A 7 -10.57 6.23 4.88
CA GLU A 7 -10.73 5.13 3.91
C GLU A 7 -9.63 5.27 2.84
N PHE A 8 -8.91 4.19 2.60
CA PHE A 8 -7.71 4.18 1.76
C PHE A 8 -7.70 2.97 0.83
N THR A 9 -7.49 3.22 -0.45
CA THR A 9 -7.48 2.19 -1.49
C THR A 9 -6.08 2.07 -2.08
N ALA A 10 -5.56 0.85 -2.17
CA ALA A 10 -4.28 0.54 -2.79
C ALA A 10 -4.34 -0.71 -3.65
N MET A 11 -3.38 -0.86 -4.56
CA MET A 11 -3.05 -2.14 -5.17
C MET A 11 -1.73 -2.65 -4.58
N SER A 12 -1.62 -3.93 -4.21
CA SER A 12 -0.36 -4.50 -3.70
C SER A 12 -0.22 -5.99 -3.94
N GLY A 13 0.85 -6.37 -4.64
CA GLY A 13 1.24 -7.75 -4.93
C GLY A 13 0.24 -8.52 -5.79
N PHE A 14 0.70 -9.64 -6.34
CA PHE A 14 -0.11 -10.41 -7.27
C PHE A 14 -1.25 -11.16 -6.55
N ARG A 15 -2.43 -11.16 -7.18
CA ARG A 15 -3.62 -11.90 -6.75
C ARG A 15 -3.38 -13.41 -6.80
N PRO A 16 -4.20 -14.22 -6.10
CA PRO A 16 -4.24 -15.66 -6.34
C PRO A 16 -4.43 -15.97 -7.83
N LEU A 17 -3.66 -16.92 -8.38
CA LEU A 17 -3.66 -17.18 -9.82
C LEU A 17 -5.04 -17.57 -10.36
N ALA A 18 -5.87 -18.21 -9.52
CA ALA A 18 -7.25 -18.55 -9.86
C ALA A 18 -8.12 -17.30 -10.09
N GLU A 19 -7.91 -16.21 -9.35
CA GLU A 19 -8.61 -14.93 -9.58
C GLU A 19 -8.17 -14.30 -10.89
N ILE A 20 -6.86 -14.25 -11.16
CA ILE A 20 -6.31 -13.75 -12.43
C ILE A 20 -6.89 -14.54 -13.61
N ALA A 21 -6.96 -15.87 -13.50
CA ALA A 21 -7.60 -16.73 -14.48
C ALA A 21 -9.10 -16.45 -14.65
N GLY A 22 -9.79 -16.12 -13.55
CA GLY A 22 -11.17 -15.65 -13.57
C GLY A 22 -11.32 -14.37 -14.37
N TYR A 23 -10.47 -13.36 -14.12
CA TYR A 23 -10.48 -12.11 -14.89
C TYR A 23 -10.13 -12.33 -16.36
N LEU A 24 -9.17 -13.18 -16.70
CA LEU A 24 -8.88 -13.54 -18.10
C LEU A 24 -10.10 -14.16 -18.82
N ASN A 25 -10.96 -14.87 -18.11
CA ASN A 25 -12.18 -15.44 -18.69
C ASN A 25 -13.31 -14.41 -18.83
N SER A 26 -13.44 -13.51 -17.85
CA SER A 26 -14.52 -12.52 -17.81
C SER A 26 -14.23 -11.25 -18.62
N TYR A 27 -12.95 -10.95 -18.87
CA TYR A 27 -12.49 -9.73 -19.52
C TYR A 27 -11.72 -10.03 -20.82
N PRO A 28 -12.43 -10.24 -21.95
CA PRO A 28 -11.84 -10.38 -23.29
C PRO A 28 -10.75 -9.37 -23.65
N GLU A 29 -10.87 -8.11 -23.22
CA GLU A 29 -9.91 -7.03 -23.50
C GLU A 29 -8.61 -7.24 -22.73
N PHE A 30 -8.70 -7.68 -21.47
CA PHE A 30 -7.52 -8.08 -20.70
C PHE A 30 -6.86 -9.31 -21.33
N ARG A 31 -7.66 -10.32 -21.71
CA ARG A 31 -7.16 -11.52 -22.38
C ARG A 31 -6.50 -11.22 -23.73
N ALA A 32 -6.99 -10.23 -24.47
CA ALA A 32 -6.43 -9.84 -25.76
C ALA A 32 -4.98 -9.30 -25.65
N LEU A 33 -4.63 -8.71 -24.50
CA LEU A 33 -3.28 -8.23 -24.20
C LEU A 33 -2.33 -9.31 -23.68
N VAL A 34 -2.84 -10.52 -23.40
CA VAL A 34 -2.07 -11.62 -22.80
C VAL A 34 -2.21 -12.90 -23.63
N PRO A 35 -1.43 -13.07 -24.71
CA PRO A 35 -1.42 -14.28 -25.53
C PRO A 35 -1.20 -15.58 -24.75
N SER A 36 -0.46 -15.53 -23.65
CA SER A 36 -0.17 -16.66 -22.76
C SER A 36 -1.34 -17.10 -21.88
N ALA A 37 -2.50 -16.44 -21.92
CA ALA A 37 -3.64 -16.70 -21.02
C ALA A 37 -4.00 -18.19 -20.87
N GLN A 38 -4.01 -18.95 -21.97
CA GLN A 38 -4.29 -20.39 -21.93
C GLN A 38 -3.18 -21.18 -21.21
N ARG A 39 -1.91 -20.85 -21.48
CA ARG A 39 -0.77 -21.47 -20.82
C ARG A 39 -0.75 -21.12 -19.32
N PHE A 40 -1.09 -19.88 -18.98
CA PHE A 40 -1.24 -19.44 -17.60
C PHE A 40 -2.27 -20.28 -16.84
N GLN A 41 -3.46 -20.46 -17.42
CA GLN A 41 -4.51 -21.30 -16.84
C GLN A 41 -4.11 -22.76 -16.67
N GLN A 42 -3.33 -23.31 -17.61
CA GLN A 42 -2.81 -24.69 -17.54
C GLN A 42 -1.73 -24.88 -16.46
N ALA A 43 -1.01 -23.81 -16.11
CA ALA A 43 0.05 -23.88 -15.10
C ALA A 43 -0.49 -23.91 -13.66
N ILE A 44 -1.74 -23.47 -13.43
CA ILE A 44 -2.36 -23.45 -12.10
C ILE A 44 -2.46 -24.88 -11.56
N GLY A 45 -1.84 -25.13 -10.40
CA GLY A 45 -1.75 -26.45 -9.78
C GLY A 45 -0.64 -27.35 -10.35
N ALA A 46 0.17 -26.88 -11.30
CA ALA A 46 1.31 -27.63 -11.86
C ALA A 46 2.58 -27.54 -10.98
N GLY A 47 2.53 -26.77 -9.89
CA GLY A 47 3.62 -26.56 -8.94
C GLY A 47 4.23 -25.15 -9.01
N SER A 48 4.85 -24.73 -7.91
CA SER A 48 5.24 -23.32 -7.69
C SER A 48 6.17 -22.74 -8.76
N VAL A 49 7.08 -23.54 -9.32
CA VAL A 49 7.99 -23.08 -10.39
C VAL A 49 7.22 -22.78 -11.67
N ALA A 50 6.36 -23.69 -12.12
CA ALA A 50 5.57 -23.52 -13.33
C ALA A 50 4.55 -22.38 -13.20
N GLU A 51 3.94 -22.26 -12.02
CA GLU A 51 3.03 -21.16 -11.66
C GLU A 51 3.73 -19.80 -11.71
N ARG A 52 4.92 -19.70 -11.12
CA ARG A 52 5.73 -18.48 -11.14
C ARG A 52 6.15 -18.09 -12.56
N GLU A 53 6.64 -19.06 -13.36
CA GLU A 53 7.03 -18.81 -14.75
C GLU A 53 5.85 -18.36 -15.61
N ALA A 54 4.67 -18.93 -15.38
CA ALA A 54 3.45 -18.54 -16.07
C ALA A 54 3.01 -17.11 -15.70
N LEU A 55 3.04 -16.75 -14.42
CA LEU A 55 2.74 -15.39 -13.98
C LEU A 55 3.75 -14.37 -14.54
N MET A 56 5.03 -14.72 -14.56
CA MET A 56 6.08 -13.90 -15.15
C MET A 56 5.83 -13.66 -16.65
N ALA A 57 5.49 -14.71 -17.40
CA ALA A 57 5.17 -14.59 -18.82
C ALA A 57 3.93 -13.72 -19.07
N LEU A 58 2.86 -13.95 -18.30
CA LEU A 58 1.63 -13.14 -18.37
C LEU A 58 1.91 -11.66 -18.12
N PHE A 59 2.65 -11.36 -17.06
CA PHE A 59 2.94 -9.98 -16.70
C PHE A 59 3.91 -9.30 -17.67
N ALA A 60 4.84 -10.06 -18.25
CA ALA A 60 5.73 -9.57 -19.31
C ALA A 60 4.96 -9.19 -20.58
N GLU A 61 4.01 -10.02 -21.00
CA GLU A 61 3.14 -9.72 -22.14
C GLU A 61 2.29 -8.48 -21.88
N LEU A 62 1.68 -8.37 -20.68
CA LEU A 62 0.90 -7.21 -20.31
C LEU A 62 1.76 -5.93 -20.32
N MET A 63 2.90 -5.92 -19.62
CA MET A 63 3.75 -4.73 -19.49
C MET A 63 4.42 -4.33 -20.81
N GLY A 64 4.66 -5.30 -21.70
CA GLY A 64 5.24 -5.12 -23.03
C GLY A 64 4.21 -4.92 -24.15
N ALA A 65 2.92 -4.90 -23.84
CA ALA A 65 1.88 -4.65 -24.83
C ALA A 65 2.07 -3.29 -25.51
N ASP A 66 1.81 -3.26 -26.82
CA ASP A 66 1.86 -2.04 -27.62
C ASP A 66 0.86 -1.00 -27.08
N GLY A 67 1.30 0.26 -27.01
CA GLY A 67 0.50 1.34 -26.43
C GLY A 67 -0.79 1.63 -27.18
N ASP A 68 -0.86 1.41 -28.50
CA ASP A 68 -2.09 1.61 -29.26
C ASP A 68 -3.07 0.46 -29.04
N GLY A 69 -2.58 -0.79 -28.98
CA GLY A 69 -3.36 -1.95 -28.57
C GLY A 69 -3.92 -1.81 -27.15
N VAL A 70 -3.13 -1.32 -26.19
CA VAL A 70 -3.60 -1.05 -24.83
C VAL A 70 -4.75 -0.02 -24.84
N LYS A 71 -4.62 1.08 -25.59
CA LYS A 71 -5.68 2.09 -25.70
C LYS A 71 -6.95 1.49 -26.30
N GLU A 72 -6.84 0.75 -27.39
CA GLU A 72 -7.98 0.11 -28.05
C GLU A 72 -8.70 -0.84 -27.08
N GLN A 73 -7.96 -1.70 -26.39
CA GLN A 73 -8.55 -2.63 -25.42
C GLN A 73 -9.18 -1.91 -24.23
N LEU A 74 -8.60 -0.80 -23.77
CA LEU A 74 -9.18 0.00 -22.70
C LEU A 74 -10.47 0.70 -23.13
N GLU A 75 -10.53 1.25 -24.35
CA GLU A 75 -11.75 1.85 -24.91
C GLU A 75 -12.90 0.83 -25.00
N LEU A 76 -12.60 -0.38 -25.50
CA LEU A 76 -13.56 -1.48 -25.55
C LEU A 76 -14.05 -1.88 -24.15
N LEU A 77 -13.13 -1.98 -23.20
CA LEU A 77 -13.43 -2.34 -21.82
C LEU A 77 -14.37 -1.31 -21.18
N LEU A 78 -14.04 -0.02 -21.28
CA LEU A 78 -14.86 1.07 -20.74
C LEU A 78 -16.25 1.13 -21.39
N ALA A 79 -16.34 0.88 -22.70
CA ALA A 79 -17.61 0.83 -23.40
C ALA A 79 -18.49 -0.32 -22.91
N ARG A 80 -17.92 -1.51 -22.71
CA ARG A 80 -18.64 -2.69 -22.21
C ARG A 80 -19.08 -2.51 -20.76
N THR A 81 -18.22 -1.95 -19.92
CA THR A 81 -18.43 -1.90 -18.46
C THR A 81 -19.08 -0.60 -18.00
N ARG A 82 -19.45 0.30 -18.91
CA ARG A 82 -19.99 1.64 -18.62
C ARG A 82 -21.06 1.68 -17.51
N GLU A 83 -22.02 0.75 -17.58
CA GLU A 83 -23.15 0.67 -16.63
C GLU A 83 -22.95 -0.42 -15.57
N SER A 84 -21.78 -1.06 -15.52
CA SER A 84 -21.47 -2.12 -14.57
C SER A 84 -21.24 -1.57 -13.17
N GLY A 85 -21.87 -2.21 -12.18
CA GLY A 85 -21.71 -1.90 -10.77
C GLY A 85 -20.57 -2.65 -10.07
N ALA A 86 -19.83 -3.52 -10.77
CA ALA A 86 -18.70 -4.25 -10.19
C ALA A 86 -17.60 -3.29 -9.74
N GLU A 87 -16.93 -3.60 -8.62
CA GLU A 87 -15.93 -2.71 -8.03
C GLU A 87 -14.68 -2.59 -8.92
N GLU A 88 -14.25 -3.68 -9.57
CA GLU A 88 -13.15 -3.64 -10.53
C GLU A 88 -13.46 -2.73 -11.73
N ASP A 89 -14.70 -2.77 -12.22
CA ASP A 89 -15.13 -1.93 -13.32
C ASP A 89 -15.15 -0.45 -12.93
N ARG A 90 -15.55 -0.14 -11.69
CA ARG A 90 -15.48 1.23 -11.16
C ARG A 90 -14.04 1.71 -11.06
N LEU A 91 -13.15 0.87 -10.52
CA LEU A 91 -11.74 1.21 -10.38
C LEU A 91 -11.06 1.38 -11.74
N VAL A 92 -11.35 0.52 -12.72
CA VAL A 92 -10.88 0.67 -14.11
C VAL A 92 -11.33 2.00 -14.70
N ARG A 93 -12.59 2.39 -14.53
CA ARG A 93 -13.10 3.68 -15.02
C ARG A 93 -12.41 4.86 -14.34
N GLN A 94 -12.23 4.81 -13.02
CA GLN A 94 -11.51 5.85 -12.27
C GLN A 94 -10.08 5.98 -12.81
N LEU A 95 -9.32 4.90 -12.79
CA LEU A 95 -7.93 4.90 -13.23
C LEU A 95 -7.77 5.30 -14.69
N SER A 96 -8.67 4.88 -15.57
CA SER A 96 -8.63 5.30 -16.97
C SER A 96 -8.97 6.78 -17.17
N SER A 97 -9.75 7.40 -16.27
CA SER A 97 -10.03 8.84 -16.36
C SER A 97 -8.81 9.67 -15.96
N GLU A 98 -8.01 9.18 -15.02
CA GLU A 98 -6.79 9.81 -14.53
C GLU A 98 -5.57 9.50 -15.41
N TYR A 99 -5.52 8.27 -15.95
CA TYR A 99 -4.44 7.74 -16.79
C TYR A 99 -4.97 7.13 -18.10
N PRO A 100 -5.48 7.96 -19.03
CA PRO A 100 -6.08 7.46 -20.27
C PRO A 100 -5.08 6.66 -21.12
N GLY A 101 -5.44 5.42 -21.45
CA GLY A 101 -4.62 4.54 -22.30
C GLY A 101 -3.40 3.95 -21.61
N ASP A 102 -3.26 4.07 -20.30
CA ASP A 102 -2.13 3.50 -19.56
C ASP A 102 -2.36 2.02 -19.24
N VAL A 103 -1.35 1.19 -19.48
CA VAL A 103 -1.41 -0.26 -19.22
C VAL A 103 -1.58 -0.60 -17.75
N GLY A 104 -1.17 0.29 -16.85
CA GLY A 104 -1.36 0.17 -15.41
C GLY A 104 -2.83 0.06 -15.00
N VAL A 105 -3.78 0.47 -15.84
CA VAL A 105 -5.21 0.27 -15.58
C VAL A 105 -5.58 -1.22 -15.55
N PHE A 106 -4.94 -2.04 -16.40
CA PHE A 106 -5.14 -3.49 -16.40
C PHE A 106 -4.49 -4.18 -15.18
N CYS A 107 -3.63 -3.47 -14.41
CA CYS A 107 -3.08 -4.01 -13.17
C CYS A 107 -4.16 -4.32 -12.12
N VAL A 108 -5.36 -3.74 -12.22
CA VAL A 108 -6.53 -4.05 -11.38
C VAL A 108 -6.85 -5.56 -11.38
N PHE A 109 -6.62 -6.24 -12.50
CA PHE A 109 -6.93 -7.67 -12.68
C PHE A 109 -5.79 -8.62 -12.27
N VAL A 110 -4.59 -8.09 -12.02
CA VAL A 110 -3.42 -8.92 -11.64
C VAL A 110 -2.91 -8.63 -10.23
N LEU A 111 -3.16 -7.42 -9.69
CA LEU A 111 -2.76 -7.02 -8.34
C LEU A 111 -3.94 -7.02 -7.38
N ASN A 112 -3.73 -7.41 -6.13
CA ASN A 112 -4.76 -7.33 -5.11
C ASN A 112 -5.17 -5.88 -4.90
N VAL A 113 -6.47 -5.60 -4.89
CA VAL A 113 -7.03 -4.31 -4.45
C VAL A 113 -7.30 -4.40 -2.96
N LEU A 114 -6.68 -3.51 -2.20
CA LEU A 114 -6.79 -3.41 -0.76
C LEU A 114 -7.68 -2.20 -0.43
N GLU A 115 -8.75 -2.45 0.32
CA GLU A 115 -9.58 -1.39 0.92
C GLU A 115 -9.30 -1.38 2.42
N LEU A 116 -8.76 -0.27 2.92
CA LEU A 116 -8.30 -0.12 4.30
C LEU A 116 -9.15 0.92 5.03
N ALA A 117 -9.69 0.53 6.17
CA ALA A 117 -10.30 1.45 7.12
C ALA A 117 -9.23 2.22 7.91
N PRO A 118 -9.55 3.40 8.49
CA PRO A 118 -8.62 4.15 9.33
C PRO A 118 -7.98 3.29 10.43
N GLY A 119 -6.65 3.28 10.48
CA GLY A 119 -5.85 2.47 11.40
C GLY A 119 -5.46 1.08 10.88
N GLU A 120 -6.03 0.62 9.77
CA GLU A 120 -5.52 -0.57 9.07
C GLU A 120 -4.24 -0.23 8.30
N ALA A 121 -3.38 -1.23 8.12
CA ALA A 121 -2.08 -1.05 7.51
C ALA A 121 -1.71 -2.22 6.61
N PHE A 122 -0.78 -1.97 5.71
CA PHE A 122 -0.18 -3.00 4.88
C PHE A 122 1.31 -2.74 4.67
N TYR A 123 2.03 -3.82 4.41
CA TYR A 123 3.46 -3.79 4.12
C TYR A 123 3.69 -4.21 2.67
N MET A 124 4.49 -3.41 1.97
CA MET A 124 4.96 -3.71 0.62
C MET A 124 6.42 -4.11 0.74
N GLY A 125 6.71 -5.38 0.43
CA GLY A 125 8.06 -5.89 0.44
C GLY A 125 8.91 -5.34 -0.71
N PRO A 126 10.24 -5.51 -0.66
CA PRO A 126 11.08 -5.20 -1.80
C PRO A 126 10.63 -6.04 -3.01
N ASN A 127 10.63 -5.43 -4.19
CA ASN A 127 10.26 -6.07 -5.45
C ASN A 127 8.83 -6.63 -5.49
N ASP A 128 7.92 -6.07 -4.70
CA ASP A 128 6.46 -6.32 -4.77
C ASP A 128 5.78 -5.13 -5.47
N PRO A 129 5.01 -5.32 -6.55
CA PRO A 129 4.38 -4.23 -7.28
C PRO A 129 3.21 -3.66 -6.46
N HIS A 130 3.13 -2.33 -6.36
CA HIS A 130 2.07 -1.66 -5.62
C HIS A 130 1.76 -0.28 -6.18
N ALA A 131 0.58 0.25 -5.85
CA ALA A 131 0.15 1.60 -6.19
C ALA A 131 -0.85 2.11 -5.15
N TYR A 132 -0.69 3.35 -4.67
CA TYR A 132 -1.71 4.02 -3.85
C TYR A 132 -2.72 4.68 -4.80
N ILE A 133 -4.01 4.46 -4.53
CA ILE A 133 -5.09 4.89 -5.43
C ILE A 133 -5.81 6.12 -4.85
N SER A 134 -6.24 6.03 -3.58
CA SER A 134 -6.98 7.12 -2.94
C SER A 134 -6.91 7.05 -1.42
N GLY A 135 -7.13 8.19 -0.76
CA GLY A 135 -7.14 8.35 0.69
C GLY A 135 -5.85 8.94 1.25
N ASP A 136 -5.89 9.27 2.54
CA ASP A 136 -4.75 9.77 3.29
C ASP A 136 -4.13 8.64 4.15
N CYS A 137 -2.81 8.60 4.24
CA CYS A 137 -2.09 7.61 5.04
C CYS A 137 -0.84 8.17 5.71
N VAL A 138 -0.37 7.47 6.74
CA VAL A 138 0.99 7.59 7.25
C VAL A 138 1.84 6.57 6.50
N GLU A 139 2.85 7.05 5.78
CA GLU A 139 3.83 6.21 5.11
C GLU A 139 5.17 6.26 5.84
N CYS A 140 5.78 5.09 6.03
CA CYS A 140 7.15 4.98 6.51
C CYS A 140 7.92 3.99 5.62
N MET A 141 9.15 4.36 5.28
CA MET A 141 10.01 3.64 4.35
C MET A 141 11.49 3.78 4.76
N ALA A 142 12.32 2.82 4.34
CA ALA A 142 13.76 2.96 4.40
C ALA A 142 14.21 4.17 3.56
N THR A 143 15.36 4.76 3.89
CA THR A 143 15.88 5.95 3.19
C THR A 143 16.36 5.59 1.77
N SER A 144 15.44 5.61 0.80
CA SER A 144 15.68 5.30 -0.60
C SER A 144 14.67 6.02 -1.48
N ASP A 145 15.11 6.53 -2.63
CA ASP A 145 14.24 7.09 -3.67
C ASP A 145 14.23 6.22 -4.95
N ASN A 146 14.73 4.99 -4.87
CA ASN A 146 14.78 4.07 -6.02
C ASN A 146 13.37 3.52 -6.31
N VAL A 147 12.84 3.86 -7.49
CA VAL A 147 11.50 3.44 -7.93
C VAL A 147 11.54 2.95 -9.38
N VAL A 148 11.15 1.70 -9.60
CA VAL A 148 10.86 1.12 -10.92
C VAL A 148 9.35 1.13 -11.13
N ARG A 149 8.89 1.66 -12.27
CA ARG A 149 7.46 1.93 -12.51
C ARG A 149 6.86 0.93 -13.48
N ALA A 150 5.68 0.42 -13.14
CA ALA A 150 4.93 -0.53 -13.97
C ALA A 150 3.88 0.14 -14.87
N GLY A 151 3.28 1.26 -14.44
CA GLY A 151 2.22 1.97 -15.15
C GLY A 151 1.65 3.10 -14.29
N LEU A 152 0.49 3.61 -14.67
CA LEU A 152 -0.18 4.76 -14.05
C LEU A 152 0.76 5.96 -13.92
N THR A 153 1.51 6.25 -14.98
CA THR A 153 2.56 7.27 -14.91
C THR A 153 2.94 7.82 -16.27
N PRO A 154 3.19 9.13 -16.40
CA PRO A 154 3.83 9.69 -17.59
C PRO A 154 5.36 9.53 -17.55
N LYS A 155 5.94 9.04 -16.45
CA LYS A 155 7.40 8.90 -16.26
C LYS A 155 7.92 7.64 -16.95
N LEU A 156 9.25 7.55 -17.07
CA LEU A 156 9.93 6.39 -17.65
C LEU A 156 9.54 5.09 -16.92
N ARG A 157 9.20 4.08 -17.71
CA ARG A 157 8.98 2.69 -17.30
C ARG A 157 10.14 1.84 -17.82
N ASP A 158 11.00 1.36 -16.92
CA ASP A 158 12.06 0.40 -17.26
C ASP A 158 11.49 -1.01 -17.16
N VAL A 159 10.78 -1.43 -18.22
CA VAL A 159 10.08 -2.73 -18.25
C VAL A 159 11.03 -3.93 -18.10
N PRO A 160 12.22 -3.97 -18.75
CA PRO A 160 13.15 -5.06 -18.53
C PRO A 160 13.59 -5.21 -17.06
N VAL A 161 13.96 -4.10 -16.40
CA VAL A 161 14.36 -4.14 -14.98
C VAL A 161 13.18 -4.54 -14.10
N LEU A 162 11.98 -4.00 -14.38
CA LEU A 162 10.75 -4.38 -13.68
C LEU A 162 10.53 -5.89 -13.71
N LEU A 163 10.58 -6.51 -14.89
CA LEU A 163 10.29 -7.93 -15.03
C LEU A 163 11.36 -8.83 -14.39
N ASP A 164 12.62 -8.38 -14.36
CA ASP A 164 13.72 -9.12 -13.73
C ASP A 164 13.66 -9.08 -12.20
N MET A 165 13.33 -7.91 -11.62
CA MET A 165 13.43 -7.71 -10.17
C MET A 165 12.28 -8.35 -9.38
N LEU A 166 11.08 -8.45 -9.97
CA LEU A 166 9.86 -8.86 -9.25
C LEU A 166 9.98 -10.29 -8.68
N THR A 167 9.49 -10.47 -7.46
CA THR A 167 9.51 -11.81 -6.80
C THR A 167 8.55 -12.80 -7.47
N TYR A 168 7.44 -12.27 -8.03
CA TYR A 168 6.29 -13.03 -8.53
C TYR A 168 5.64 -13.91 -7.46
N GLU A 169 5.76 -13.52 -6.20
CA GLU A 169 4.93 -14.08 -5.13
C GLU A 169 3.49 -13.60 -5.31
N TYR A 170 2.56 -14.54 -5.17
CA TYR A 170 1.12 -14.29 -5.26
C TYR A 170 0.42 -14.82 -4.02
N GLY A 171 -0.69 -14.17 -3.66
CA GLY A 171 -1.42 -14.51 -2.46
C GLY A 171 -2.66 -13.64 -2.30
N THR A 172 -3.43 -13.92 -1.26
CA THR A 172 -4.67 -13.18 -0.97
C THR A 172 -4.35 -11.76 -0.48
N PRO A 173 -5.28 -10.80 -0.60
CA PRO A 173 -5.10 -9.44 -0.07
C PRO A 173 -4.79 -9.44 1.43
N GLU A 174 -5.34 -10.35 2.22
CA GLU A 174 -5.11 -10.44 3.66
C GLU A 174 -3.64 -10.74 4.01
N ALA A 175 -2.92 -11.44 3.13
CA ALA A 175 -1.50 -11.73 3.31
C ALA A 175 -0.62 -10.47 3.20
N LYS A 176 -1.14 -9.36 2.68
CA LYS A 176 -0.46 -8.06 2.60
C LYS A 176 -0.71 -7.19 3.82
N LEU A 177 -1.77 -7.48 4.60
CA LEU A 177 -2.15 -6.66 5.76
C LEU A 177 -1.14 -6.82 6.89
N LEU A 178 -0.78 -5.69 7.49
CA LEU A 178 0.04 -5.61 8.70
C LEU A 178 -0.87 -5.31 9.89
N ARG A 179 -1.01 -6.28 10.79
CA ARG A 179 -1.82 -6.11 12.00
C ARG A 179 -0.98 -5.47 13.11
N PRO A 180 -1.42 -4.35 13.69
CA PRO A 180 -0.71 -3.76 14.81
C PRO A 180 -0.84 -4.62 16.08
N ALA A 181 0.17 -4.56 16.94
CA ALA A 181 0.15 -5.17 18.26
C ALA A 181 -0.06 -4.10 19.35
N PRO A 182 -0.75 -4.41 20.46
CA PRO A 182 -0.82 -3.51 21.60
C PRO A 182 0.52 -3.43 22.32
N VAL A 183 0.92 -2.22 22.74
CA VAL A 183 2.12 -2.00 23.57
C VAL A 183 1.71 -1.74 25.02
N ALA A 184 1.06 -0.61 25.27
CA ALA A 184 0.55 -0.21 26.58
C ALA A 184 -0.48 0.91 26.41
N GLY A 185 -1.46 0.96 27.32
CA GLY A 185 -2.51 1.98 27.30
C GLY A 185 -3.21 2.08 25.94
N GLY A 186 -3.33 3.30 25.42
CA GLY A 186 -3.87 3.59 24.08
C GLY A 186 -2.87 3.48 22.92
N THR A 187 -1.73 2.79 23.11
CA THR A 187 -0.66 2.70 22.10
C THR A 187 -0.61 1.34 21.39
N LEU A 188 -0.58 1.40 20.06
CA LEU A 188 -0.36 0.29 19.15
C LEU A 188 0.99 0.42 18.43
N ILE A 189 1.63 -0.70 18.09
CA ILE A 189 2.83 -0.75 17.26
C ILE A 189 2.55 -1.44 15.92
N TYR A 190 2.98 -0.81 14.84
CA TYR A 190 3.03 -1.36 13.49
C TYR A 190 4.49 -1.72 13.19
N ASP A 191 4.79 -3.01 13.17
CA ASP A 191 6.14 -3.55 13.13
C ASP A 191 6.30 -4.45 11.88
N PRO A 192 6.68 -3.89 10.72
CA PRO A 192 6.92 -4.67 9.52
C PRO A 192 8.17 -5.57 9.68
N PRO A 193 8.32 -6.65 8.88
CA PRO A 193 9.43 -7.60 9.02
C PRO A 193 10.74 -7.05 8.42
N ILE A 194 11.20 -5.90 8.91
CA ILE A 194 12.40 -5.16 8.51
C ILE A 194 13.01 -4.47 9.74
N GLU A 195 14.28 -4.08 9.67
CA GLU A 195 15.01 -3.52 10.83
C GLU A 195 14.95 -1.99 10.87
N GLU A 196 14.64 -1.35 9.74
CA GLU A 196 14.81 0.09 9.55
C GLU A 196 13.84 0.93 10.38
N PHE A 197 12.62 0.45 10.63
CA PHE A 197 11.63 1.20 11.41
C PHE A 197 10.47 0.35 11.94
N ALA A 198 9.85 0.85 13.02
CA ALA A 198 8.49 0.56 13.43
C ALA A 198 7.74 1.88 13.65
N VAL A 199 6.40 1.85 13.59
CA VAL A 199 5.57 3.04 13.85
C VAL A 199 4.64 2.79 15.03
N LEU A 200 4.68 3.67 16.02
CA LEU A 200 3.72 3.68 17.12
C LEU A 200 2.54 4.58 16.76
N CYS A 201 1.31 4.13 17.01
CA CYS A 201 0.12 4.96 17.01
C CYS A 201 -0.40 5.07 18.44
N THR A 202 -0.41 6.28 18.98
CA THR A 202 -0.89 6.54 20.35
C THR A 202 -2.15 7.38 20.30
N ARG A 203 -3.24 6.82 20.86
CA ARG A 203 -4.51 7.51 21.07
C ARG A 203 -4.69 7.84 22.54
N VAL A 204 -4.61 9.12 22.89
CA VAL A 204 -4.79 9.60 24.26
C VAL A 204 -6.23 10.05 24.45
N ALA A 205 -6.97 9.42 25.36
CA ALA A 205 -8.33 9.84 25.69
C ALA A 205 -8.36 11.23 26.36
N PRO A 206 -9.48 11.98 26.29
CA PRO A 206 -9.61 13.26 26.98
C PRO A 206 -9.24 13.15 28.47
N SER A 207 -8.48 14.12 28.97
CA SER A 207 -8.02 14.18 30.37
C SER A 207 -7.14 13.01 30.82
N HIS A 208 -6.63 12.19 29.89
CA HIS A 208 -5.66 11.13 30.17
C HIS A 208 -4.27 11.53 29.66
N THR A 209 -3.27 10.79 30.12
CA THR A 209 -1.89 10.88 29.66
C THR A 209 -1.40 9.49 29.32
N GLU A 210 -0.73 9.36 28.18
CA GLU A 210 -0.06 8.13 27.75
C GLU A 210 1.46 8.36 27.77
N GLU A 211 2.20 7.37 28.23
CA GLU A 211 3.66 7.42 28.25
C GLU A 211 4.23 6.60 27.10
N LEU A 212 5.17 7.20 26.37
CA LEU A 212 6.03 6.49 25.43
C LEU A 212 7.40 6.31 26.09
N PRO A 213 7.84 5.06 26.34
CA PRO A 213 9.11 4.81 27.00
C PRO A 213 10.28 5.31 26.16
N ALA A 214 11.38 5.60 26.83
CA ALA A 214 12.66 5.89 26.20
C ALA A 214 13.13 4.68 25.36
N VAL A 215 13.76 4.95 24.23
CA VAL A 215 14.32 3.93 23.33
C VAL A 215 15.70 4.37 22.85
N ASP A 216 16.55 3.41 22.51
CA ASP A 216 17.95 3.66 22.14
C ASP A 216 18.14 4.31 20.75
N GLY A 217 17.07 4.51 19.99
CA GLY A 217 17.09 5.20 18.71
C GLY A 217 16.19 6.43 18.63
N PRO A 218 16.26 7.19 17.52
CA PRO A 218 15.50 8.42 17.35
C PRO A 218 14.01 8.13 17.10
N ARG A 219 13.15 9.11 17.39
CA ARG A 219 11.76 9.11 16.91
C ARG A 219 11.41 10.37 16.15
N VAL A 220 10.54 10.22 15.16
CA VAL A 220 9.84 11.34 14.51
C VAL A 220 8.35 11.18 14.79
N LEU A 221 7.79 12.11 15.56
CA LEU A 221 6.39 12.12 15.95
C LEU A 221 5.62 13.15 15.12
N ILE A 222 4.47 12.76 14.57
CA ILE A 222 3.50 13.64 13.95
C ILE A 222 2.17 13.57 14.71
N VAL A 223 1.55 14.73 14.92
CA VAL A 223 0.17 14.81 15.44
C VAL A 223 -0.79 14.68 14.27
N ALA A 224 -1.56 13.60 14.23
CA ALA A 224 -2.52 13.35 13.15
C ALA A 224 -3.86 14.02 13.43
N ASP A 225 -4.33 13.96 14.68
CA ASP A 225 -5.63 14.54 15.07
C ASP A 225 -5.64 14.95 16.56
N GLY A 226 -6.58 15.82 16.91
CA GLY A 226 -6.74 16.34 18.25
C GLY A 226 -5.66 17.36 18.66
N ARG A 227 -5.72 17.78 19.92
CA ARG A 227 -4.79 18.77 20.50
C ARG A 227 -4.37 18.35 21.89
N GLY A 228 -3.21 18.81 22.34
CA GLY A 228 -2.67 18.37 23.61
C GLY A 228 -1.34 19.01 23.96
N SER A 229 -0.59 18.31 24.82
CA SER A 229 0.79 18.66 25.15
C SER A 229 1.66 17.43 25.17
N MET A 230 2.92 17.61 24.78
CA MET A 230 3.99 16.64 24.95
C MET A 230 4.94 17.15 26.02
N ALA A 231 5.22 16.34 27.04
CA ALA A 231 6.27 16.61 28.00
C ALA A 231 7.47 15.69 27.73
N VAL A 232 8.66 16.29 27.66
CA VAL A 232 9.94 15.57 27.51
C VAL A 232 10.92 16.20 28.49
N CYS A 233 11.45 15.39 29.41
CA CYS A 233 12.29 15.87 30.50
C CYS A 233 11.62 17.01 31.30
N ALA A 234 12.20 18.21 31.30
CA ALA A 234 11.66 19.40 31.99
C ALA A 234 10.94 20.38 31.05
N GLU A 235 10.78 20.02 29.77
CA GLU A 235 10.19 20.87 28.74
C GLU A 235 8.80 20.36 28.34
N SER A 236 7.94 21.29 27.91
CA SER A 236 6.60 20.98 27.44
C SER A 236 6.32 21.71 26.14
N PHE A 237 5.72 21.00 25.19
CA PHE A 237 5.42 21.46 23.85
C PHE A 237 3.92 21.31 23.59
N ALA A 238 3.30 22.30 22.97
CA ALA A 238 1.92 22.21 22.51
C ALA A 238 1.84 21.26 21.30
N LEU A 239 0.78 20.44 21.26
CA LEU A 239 0.50 19.52 20.17
C LEU A 239 -0.76 19.96 19.43
N GLU A 240 -0.63 20.15 18.12
CA GLU A 240 -1.73 20.46 17.21
C GLU A 240 -1.56 19.66 15.90
N PRO A 241 -2.65 19.33 15.19
CA PRO A 241 -2.58 18.49 13.98
C PRO A 241 -1.62 19.06 12.95
N GLY A 242 -0.81 18.19 12.35
CA GLY A 242 0.22 18.54 11.38
C GLY A 242 1.56 18.97 11.99
N THR A 243 1.66 19.10 13.32
CA THR A 243 2.94 19.40 13.97
C THR A 243 3.83 18.16 14.03
N VAL A 244 5.12 18.33 13.74
CA VAL A 244 6.12 17.26 13.73
C VAL A 244 7.23 17.57 14.73
N PHE A 245 7.65 16.56 15.49
CA PHE A 245 8.73 16.64 16.47
C PHE A 245 9.78 15.57 16.20
N TYR A 246 11.05 15.96 16.33
CA TYR A 246 12.16 15.02 16.46
C TYR A 246 12.44 14.79 17.94
N ILE A 247 12.44 13.53 18.37
CA ILE A 247 12.66 13.12 19.76
C ILE A 247 13.98 12.37 19.80
N TYR A 248 14.92 12.89 20.59
CA TYR A 248 16.24 12.30 20.75
C TYR A 248 16.16 10.90 21.40
N PRO A 249 17.12 10.02 21.10
CA PRO A 249 17.27 8.75 21.82
C PRO A 249 17.27 8.95 23.33
N ASN A 250 16.83 7.93 24.07
CA ASN A 250 16.80 7.92 25.52
C ASN A 250 15.94 9.03 26.18
N SER A 251 15.03 9.63 25.41
CA SER A 251 14.10 10.67 25.90
C SER A 251 12.69 10.08 26.07
N PRO A 252 12.22 9.80 27.31
CA PRO A 252 10.84 9.39 27.54
C PRO A 252 9.89 10.56 27.30
N VAL A 253 8.67 10.25 26.85
CA VAL A 253 7.69 11.24 26.42
C VAL A 253 6.36 10.95 27.10
N ALA A 254 5.71 11.99 27.64
CA ALA A 254 4.33 11.92 28.09
C ALA A 254 3.43 12.75 27.18
N LEU A 255 2.37 12.14 26.66
CA LEU A 255 1.40 12.75 25.76
C LEU A 255 0.07 12.94 26.49
N SER A 256 -0.41 14.16 26.58
CA SER A 256 -1.68 14.49 27.26
C SER A 256 -2.66 15.13 26.29
N ALA A 257 -3.90 14.65 26.25
CA ALA A 257 -4.96 15.24 25.44
C ALA A 257 -5.56 16.48 26.12
N ALA A 258 -5.92 17.49 25.31
CA ALA A 258 -6.57 18.72 25.75
C ALA A 258 -7.85 19.00 24.94
N GLY A 259 -8.73 19.87 25.45
CA GLY A 259 -9.89 20.35 24.69
C GLY A 259 -11.05 19.35 24.56
N GLY A 260 -11.08 18.29 25.37
CA GLY A 260 -12.21 17.34 25.43
C GLY A 260 -12.30 16.36 24.25
N GLN A 261 -11.32 16.36 23.34
CA GLN A 261 -11.21 15.42 22.22
C GLN A 261 -9.99 14.49 22.42
N PRO A 262 -10.01 13.27 21.86
CA PRO A 262 -8.83 12.43 21.85
C PRO A 262 -7.68 13.08 21.06
N LEU A 263 -6.44 12.84 21.48
CA LEU A 263 -5.23 13.17 20.73
C LEU A 263 -4.74 11.90 20.02
N VAL A 264 -4.39 12.01 18.74
CA VAL A 264 -3.85 10.90 17.93
C VAL A 264 -2.50 11.30 17.38
N THR A 265 -1.47 10.51 17.68
CA THR A 265 -0.10 10.72 17.19
C THR A 265 0.44 9.45 16.54
N TYR A 266 1.30 9.63 15.55
CA TYR A 266 2.11 8.56 14.98
C TYR A 266 3.58 8.88 15.22
N ALA A 267 4.36 7.92 15.71
CA ALA A 267 5.78 8.09 15.95
C ALA A 267 6.56 6.97 15.24
N ALA A 268 7.28 7.32 14.18
CA ALA A 268 8.24 6.43 13.55
C ALA A 268 9.49 6.33 14.44
N GLN A 269 9.98 5.12 14.68
CA GLN A 269 11.16 4.85 15.50
C GLN A 269 12.02 3.75 14.87
N CYS A 270 13.32 3.79 15.12
CA CYS A 270 14.27 2.74 14.77
C CYS A 270 14.97 2.28 16.04
N GLN A 271 15.19 0.97 16.21
CA GLN A 271 15.93 0.39 17.32
C GLN A 271 16.98 -0.56 16.75
N ALA A 272 18.19 -0.53 17.32
CA ALA A 272 19.29 -1.40 16.92
C ALA A 272 19.28 -2.74 17.67
#